data_AF-A0A151QMR3-F1
#
_entry.id   AF-A0A151QMR3-F1
#
_cell.length_a   1.000
_cell.length_b   1.000
_cell.length_c   1.000
_cell.angle_alpha   90.00
_cell.angle_beta   90.00
_cell.angle_gamma   90.00
#
_symmetry.space_group_name_H-M   'P 1'
#
loop_
_entity.id
_entity.type
_entity.pdbx_description
1 polymer ?
#
loop_
_entity_poly.entity_id
_entity_poly.type
_entity_poly.pdbx_seq_one_letter_code
_entity_poly.pdbx_strand_id
1 'polypeptide(L)'
;MIAFFDACHIEMWEVVEQGDYIPHDDAGREIPKGRWNENQKQIFMLNSKARNPLLCALTEEEYTKVHSFKSAKQMWDILAITYEGSLEVKRNKLSLLVRKYELFKMEENKSIQTMFGRFQTIVNELSFLGRTYDNFDHIDKLLPSLPDGTTWRWLMVLPVEPSKTFSLMRRLENEVENTLKKLQWWRSIQGGSATS
;
A
#
# COMPACT_ATOMS: atom_id res chain seq x y z
N MET A 1 16.00 3.35 4.32
CA MET A 1 16.64 3.45 5.65
C MET A 1 16.96 2.08 6.25
N ILE A 2 16.05 1.09 6.15
CA ILE A 2 16.30 -0.31 6.55
C ILE A 2 17.60 -0.88 5.95
N ALA A 3 17.77 -0.78 4.62
CA ALA A 3 19.00 -1.24 3.94
C ALA A 3 20.31 -0.55 4.40
N PHE A 4 20.24 0.68 4.95
CA PHE A 4 21.40 1.35 5.52
C PHE A 4 21.75 0.80 6.90
N PHE A 5 20.74 0.51 7.72
CA PHE A 5 20.92 -0.11 9.03
C PHE A 5 21.50 -1.52 8.89
N ASP A 6 20.95 -2.33 7.98
CA ASP A 6 21.45 -3.69 7.69
C ASP A 6 22.90 -3.68 7.22
N ALA A 7 23.31 -2.66 6.47
CA ALA A 7 24.69 -2.50 6.01
C ALA A 7 25.65 -2.06 7.12
N CYS A 8 25.16 -1.41 8.17
CA CYS A 8 25.97 -0.91 9.28
C CYS A 8 26.12 -1.93 10.42
N HIS A 9 25.04 -2.59 10.82
CA HIS A 9 25.06 -3.63 11.85
C HIS A 9 23.74 -4.41 11.85
N ILE A 10 23.81 -5.75 11.89
CA ILE A 10 22.66 -6.64 11.71
C ILE A 10 21.54 -6.42 12.76
N GLU A 11 21.90 -6.06 13.99
CA GLU A 11 20.94 -5.83 15.09
C GLU A 11 20.51 -4.34 15.22
N MET A 12 20.99 -3.45 14.34
CA MET A 12 20.69 -2.01 14.48
C MET A 12 19.23 -1.69 14.17
N TRP A 13 18.63 -2.40 13.22
CA TRP A 13 17.20 -2.28 12.93
C TRP A 13 16.34 -2.81 14.10
N GLU A 14 16.78 -3.90 14.74
CA GLU A 14 16.05 -4.49 15.86
C GLU A 14 15.89 -3.53 17.03
N VAL A 15 16.90 -2.71 17.32
CA VAL A 15 16.82 -1.65 18.34
C VAL A 15 15.86 -0.53 17.94
N VAL A 16 15.77 -0.20 16.65
CA VAL A 16 14.82 0.81 16.14
C VAL A 16 13.38 0.29 16.22
N GLU A 17 13.15 -1.02 16.03
CA GLU A 17 11.82 -1.62 16.07
C GLU A 17 11.35 -1.94 17.50
N GLN A 18 12.19 -2.56 18.32
CA GLN A 18 11.84 -3.00 19.68
C GLN A 18 11.97 -1.87 20.69
N GLY A 19 12.99 -1.02 20.56
CA GLY A 19 13.25 0.12 21.44
C GLY A 19 14.51 -0.06 22.27
N ASP A 20 14.79 0.94 23.13
CA ASP A 20 15.99 0.91 23.97
C ASP A 20 16.00 -0.33 24.85
N TYR A 21 17.05 -1.13 24.72
CA TYR A 21 17.26 -2.29 25.57
C TYR A 21 17.74 -1.84 26.95
N ILE A 22 16.90 -2.06 27.97
CA ILE A 22 17.23 -1.85 29.38
C ILE A 22 17.28 -3.22 30.05
N PRO A 23 18.44 -3.67 30.57
CA PRO A 23 18.53 -4.94 31.27
C PRO A 23 17.73 -4.90 32.58
N HIS A 24 16.96 -5.94 32.85
CA HIS A 24 16.21 -6.12 34.10
C HIS A 24 16.73 -7.34 34.89
N ASP A 25 16.63 -7.29 36.22
CA ASP A 25 16.96 -8.41 37.11
C ASP A 25 15.84 -9.47 37.15
N ASP A 26 16.07 -10.59 37.85
CA ASP A 26 15.09 -11.67 38.01
C ASP A 26 13.79 -11.23 38.72
N ALA A 27 13.80 -10.05 39.34
CA ALA A 27 12.65 -9.42 40.00
C ALA A 27 12.01 -8.31 39.14
N GLY A 28 12.46 -8.12 37.90
CA GLY A 28 11.94 -7.11 36.96
C GLY A 28 12.39 -5.68 37.24
N ARG A 29 13.46 -5.46 38.01
CA ARG A 29 14.03 -4.13 38.28
C ARG A 29 15.18 -3.82 37.31
N GLU A 30 15.27 -2.58 36.87
CA GLU A 30 16.38 -2.13 36.02
C GLU A 30 17.74 -2.38 36.68
N ILE A 31 18.63 -3.04 35.94
CA ILE A 31 20.00 -3.27 36.40
C ILE A 31 20.75 -1.94 36.27
N PRO A 32 21.43 -1.45 37.33
CA PRO A 32 22.26 -0.25 37.24
C PRO A 32 23.36 -0.40 36.18
N LYS A 33 23.65 0.66 35.43
CA LYS A 33 24.66 0.69 34.35
C LYS A 33 26.03 0.13 34.73
N GLY A 34 26.43 0.28 35.99
CA GLY A 34 27.69 -0.26 36.52
C GLY A 34 27.77 -1.78 36.58
N ARG A 35 26.63 -2.48 36.54
CA ARG A 35 26.53 -3.95 36.56
C ARG A 35 26.24 -4.56 35.19
N TRP A 36 26.23 -3.74 34.12
CA TRP A 36 25.97 -4.22 32.78
C TRP A 36 27.14 -5.07 32.27
N ASN A 37 26.82 -6.19 31.65
CA ASN A 37 27.80 -6.99 30.90
C ASN A 37 28.17 -6.28 29.58
N GLU A 38 29.21 -6.76 28.92
CA GLU A 38 29.71 -6.12 27.68
C GLU A 38 28.64 -6.14 26.57
N ASN A 39 27.92 -7.24 26.38
CA ASN A 39 26.86 -7.34 25.37
C ASN A 39 25.73 -6.33 25.62
N GLN A 40 25.30 -6.16 26.87
CA GLN A 40 24.26 -5.19 27.27
C GLN A 40 24.71 -3.75 26.97
N LYS A 41 25.99 -3.43 27.19
CA LYS A 41 26.55 -2.14 26.80
C LYS A 41 26.59 -1.97 25.28
N GLN A 42 26.95 -3.01 24.54
CA GLN A 42 26.96 -2.98 23.08
C GLN A 42 25.56 -2.71 22.51
N ILE A 43 24.52 -3.41 22.99
CA ILE A 43 23.14 -3.20 22.54
C ILE A 43 22.67 -1.78 22.89
N PHE A 44 23.00 -1.26 24.08
CA PHE A 44 22.70 0.13 24.43
C PHE A 44 23.43 1.13 23.52
N MET A 45 24.67 0.85 23.11
CA MET A 45 25.41 1.68 22.16
C MET A 45 24.81 1.62 20.75
N LEU A 46 24.19 0.51 20.35
CA LEU A 46 23.48 0.42 19.06
C LEU A 46 22.35 1.44 18.97
N ASN A 47 21.63 1.72 20.05
CA ASN A 47 20.65 2.81 20.06
C ASN A 47 21.29 4.16 19.71
N SER A 48 22.44 4.48 20.31
CA SER A 48 23.14 5.75 20.02
C SER A 48 23.68 5.79 18.59
N LYS A 49 24.17 4.65 18.07
CA LYS A 49 24.61 4.51 16.68
C LYS A 49 23.46 4.61 15.69
N ALA A 50 22.26 4.13 16.03
CA ALA A 50 21.05 4.22 15.22
C ALA A 50 20.49 5.64 15.15
N ARG A 51 20.61 6.41 16.25
CA ARG A 51 20.17 7.81 16.30
C ARG A 51 20.94 8.71 15.33
N ASN A 52 22.24 8.48 15.14
CA ASN A 52 23.07 9.34 14.30
C ASN A 52 22.59 9.43 12.84
N PRO A 53 22.45 8.32 12.08
CA PRO A 53 21.93 8.37 10.71
C PRO A 53 20.48 8.83 10.65
N LEU A 54 19.67 8.56 11.69
CA LEU A 54 18.32 9.13 11.79
C LEU A 54 18.38 10.65 11.79
N LEU A 55 19.21 11.27 12.62
CA LEU A 55 19.34 12.74 12.68
C LEU A 55 19.99 13.34 11.43
N CYS A 56 21.02 12.68 10.88
CA CYS A 56 21.72 13.18 9.70
C CYS A 56 20.86 13.18 8.44
N ALA A 57 19.80 12.36 8.39
CA ALA A 57 18.88 12.31 7.26
C ALA A 57 17.78 13.38 7.31
N LEU A 58 17.66 14.14 8.41
CA LEU A 58 16.56 15.08 8.63
C LEU A 58 16.88 16.49 8.16
N THR A 59 15.83 17.19 7.74
CA THR A 59 15.87 18.65 7.61
C THR A 59 15.85 19.32 8.98
N GLU A 60 16.21 20.61 9.03
CA GLU A 60 16.23 21.39 10.29
C GLU A 60 14.86 21.40 11.00
N GLU A 61 13.77 21.47 10.24
CA GLU A 61 12.41 21.46 10.79
C GLU A 61 12.05 20.11 11.45
N GLU A 62 12.48 19.00 10.87
CA GLU A 62 12.23 17.66 11.42
C GLU A 62 13.17 17.35 12.58
N TYR A 63 14.42 17.81 12.49
CA TYR A 63 15.41 17.70 13.56
C TYR A 63 14.88 18.32 14.86
N THR A 64 14.35 19.55 14.81
CA THR A 64 13.79 20.23 16.00
C THR A 64 12.64 19.47 16.66
N LYS A 65 11.92 18.62 15.91
CA LYS A 65 10.82 17.80 16.44
C LYS A 65 11.30 16.54 17.14
N VAL A 66 12.42 15.96 16.71
CA VAL A 66 12.86 14.62 17.19
C VAL A 66 14.19 14.59 17.94
N HIS A 67 15.00 15.64 17.91
CA HIS A 67 16.35 15.64 18.52
C HIS A 67 16.35 15.42 20.04
N SER A 68 15.26 15.75 20.72
CA SER A 68 15.11 15.64 22.17
C SER A 68 14.88 14.20 22.64
N PHE A 69 14.49 13.29 21.73
CA PHE A 69 14.27 11.88 22.06
C PHE A 69 15.60 11.13 22.23
N LYS A 70 15.63 10.31 23.28
CA LYS A 70 16.80 9.48 23.65
C LYS A 70 16.78 8.10 23.00
N SER A 71 15.63 7.67 22.50
CA SER A 71 15.45 6.38 21.85
C SER A 71 15.32 6.54 20.34
N ALA A 72 16.12 5.77 19.58
CA ALA A 72 16.04 5.70 18.13
C ALA A 72 14.65 5.26 17.66
N LYS A 73 14.00 4.35 18.40
CA LYS A 73 12.62 3.94 18.15
C LYS A 73 11.64 5.11 18.23
N GLN A 74 11.69 5.89 19.30
CA GLN A 74 10.79 7.05 19.43
C GLN A 74 10.99 8.05 18.29
N MET A 75 12.24 8.28 17.89
CA MET A 75 12.54 9.15 16.74
C MET A 75 11.97 8.56 15.45
N TRP A 76 12.19 7.27 15.21
CA TRP A 76 11.67 6.56 14.05
C TRP A 76 10.14 6.54 14.02
N ASP A 77 9.47 6.29 15.15
CA ASP A 77 8.01 6.29 15.26
C ASP A 77 7.42 7.65 14.89
N ILE A 78 8.02 8.75 15.39
CA ILE A 78 7.57 10.11 15.04
C ILE A 78 7.80 10.42 13.56
N LEU A 79 8.95 10.01 13.02
CA LEU A 79 9.25 10.19 11.59
C LEU A 79 8.29 9.36 10.72
N ALA A 80 8.04 8.11 11.09
CA ALA A 80 7.08 7.23 10.42
C ALA A 80 5.67 7.84 10.46
N ILE A 81 5.23 8.36 11.61
CA ILE A 81 3.96 9.08 11.74
C ILE A 81 3.92 10.33 10.86
N THR A 82 5.02 11.08 10.79
CA THR A 82 5.08 12.35 10.04
C THR A 82 5.03 12.13 8.53
N TYR A 83 5.77 11.14 8.01
CA TYR A 83 5.90 10.91 6.58
C TYR A 83 4.94 9.86 6.02
N GLU A 84 4.72 8.77 6.75
CA GLU A 84 3.78 7.73 6.31
C GLU A 84 2.34 8.00 6.77
N GLY A 85 2.16 9.02 7.62
CA GLY A 85 0.92 9.30 8.33
C GLY A 85 0.78 8.42 9.59
N SER A 86 0.02 8.90 10.58
CA SER A 86 -0.29 8.09 11.76
C SER A 86 -1.03 6.81 11.35
N LEU A 87 -0.91 5.75 12.18
CA LEU A 87 -1.71 4.53 12.00
C LEU A 87 -3.21 4.83 11.89
N GLU A 88 -3.67 5.90 12.57
CA GLU A 88 -5.03 6.39 12.50
C GLU A 88 -5.36 7.01 11.14
N VAL A 89 -4.47 7.83 10.56
CA VAL A 89 -4.63 8.36 9.20
C VAL A 89 -4.63 7.24 8.16
N LYS A 90 -3.73 6.25 8.29
CA LYS A 90 -3.72 5.05 7.43
C LYS A 90 -5.02 4.27 7.55
N ARG A 91 -5.52 4.03 8.78
CA ARG A 91 -6.81 3.38 9.02
C ARG A 91 -7.99 4.18 8.44
N ASN A 92 -8.00 5.49 8.61
CA ASN A 92 -9.05 6.36 8.09
C ASN A 92 -9.03 6.38 6.56
N LYS A 93 -7.85 6.45 5.94
CA LYS A 93 -7.69 6.34 4.49
C LYS A 93 -8.15 4.98 3.98
N LEU A 94 -7.78 3.90 4.68
CA LEU A 94 -8.23 2.54 4.36
C LEU A 94 -9.75 2.42 4.46
N SER A 95 -10.35 2.88 5.55
CA SER A 95 -11.81 2.88 5.75
C SER A 95 -12.54 3.68 4.66
N LEU A 96 -12.00 4.85 4.28
CA LEU A 96 -12.52 5.65 3.18
C LEU A 96 -12.43 4.93 1.84
N LEU A 97 -11.30 4.26 1.56
CA LEU A 97 -11.09 3.50 0.33
C LEU A 97 -11.99 2.27 0.25
N VAL A 98 -12.18 1.54 1.36
CA VAL A 98 -13.13 0.43 1.46
C VAL A 98 -14.54 0.94 1.17
N ARG A 99 -14.94 2.05 1.78
CA ARG A 99 -16.25 2.66 1.50
C ARG A 99 -16.39 3.10 0.04
N LYS A 100 -15.34 3.67 -0.58
CA LYS A 100 -15.33 4.03 -2.01
C LYS A 100 -15.44 2.80 -2.91
N TYR A 101 -14.80 1.70 -2.53
CA TYR A 101 -14.87 0.42 -3.21
C TYR A 101 -16.28 -0.19 -3.10
N GLU A 102 -16.86 -0.19 -1.90
CA GLU A 102 -18.22 -0.70 -1.64
C GLU A 102 -19.31 0.13 -2.30
N LEU A 103 -19.14 1.45 -2.38
CA LEU A 103 -20.09 2.36 -3.02
C LEU A 103 -19.71 2.67 -4.48
N PHE A 104 -18.78 1.91 -5.06
CA PHE A 104 -18.31 2.17 -6.40
C PHE A 104 -19.45 2.01 -7.41
N LYS A 105 -19.72 3.09 -8.14
CA LYS A 105 -20.71 3.15 -9.21
C LYS A 105 -20.13 3.91 -10.39
N MET A 106 -20.52 3.54 -11.60
CA MET A 106 -20.22 4.35 -12.77
C MET A 106 -20.95 5.69 -12.66
N GLU A 107 -20.27 6.76 -13.05
CA GLU A 107 -20.88 8.08 -13.13
C GLU A 107 -21.61 8.23 -14.48
N GLU A 108 -22.81 8.81 -14.41
CA GLU A 108 -23.59 9.18 -15.58
C GLU A 108 -22.73 10.11 -16.45
N ASN A 109 -22.55 9.76 -17.72
CA ASN A 109 -21.75 10.48 -18.73
C ASN A 109 -20.22 10.26 -18.73
N LYS A 110 -19.69 9.28 -17.99
CA LYS A 110 -18.27 8.88 -18.14
C LYS A 110 -18.12 7.61 -18.98
N SER A 111 -16.95 7.41 -19.59
CA SER A 111 -16.66 6.20 -20.36
C SER A 111 -16.36 5.01 -19.44
N ILE A 112 -16.61 3.79 -19.93
CA ILE A 112 -16.29 2.54 -19.23
C ILE A 112 -14.78 2.46 -18.91
N GLN A 113 -13.92 2.94 -19.80
CA GLN A 113 -12.47 2.99 -19.58
C GLN A 113 -12.09 3.89 -18.40
N THR A 114 -12.70 5.08 -18.30
CA THR A 114 -12.48 5.99 -17.17
C THR A 114 -12.99 5.39 -15.86
N MET A 115 -14.07 4.62 -15.90
CA MET A 115 -14.57 3.86 -14.74
C MET A 115 -13.54 2.81 -14.30
N PHE A 116 -13.07 1.95 -15.21
CA PHE A 116 -12.08 0.93 -14.89
C PHE A 116 -10.77 1.52 -14.35
N GLY A 117 -10.29 2.62 -14.93
CA GLY A 117 -9.10 3.30 -14.43
C GLY A 117 -9.24 3.73 -12.96
N ARG A 118 -10.40 4.29 -12.59
CA ARG A 118 -10.69 4.67 -11.19
C ARG A 118 -10.80 3.46 -10.27
N PHE A 119 -11.44 2.39 -10.74
CA PHE A 119 -11.56 1.14 -9.99
C PHE A 119 -10.17 0.56 -9.70
N GLN A 120 -9.30 0.51 -10.70
CA GLN A 120 -7.94 0.01 -10.57
C GLN A 120 -7.09 0.87 -9.64
N THR A 121 -7.24 2.20 -9.67
CA THR A 121 -6.60 3.09 -8.68
C THR A 121 -7.02 2.73 -7.26
N ILE A 122 -8.32 2.50 -7.01
CA ILE A 122 -8.82 2.13 -5.68
C ILE A 122 -8.26 0.78 -5.23
N VAL A 123 -8.27 -0.23 -6.09
CA VAL A 123 -7.74 -1.57 -5.78
C VAL A 123 -6.24 -1.52 -5.49
N ASN A 124 -5.47 -0.77 -6.27
CA ASN A 124 -4.04 -0.61 -6.06
C ASN A 124 -3.75 0.11 -4.73
N GLU A 125 -4.50 1.16 -4.39
CA GLU A 125 -4.35 1.84 -3.10
C GLU A 125 -4.75 0.95 -1.91
N LEU A 126 -5.78 0.10 -2.05
CA LEU A 126 -6.17 -0.88 -1.05
C LEU A 126 -5.08 -1.93 -0.83
N SER A 127 -4.52 -2.46 -1.92
CA SER A 127 -3.42 -3.42 -1.89
C SER A 127 -2.17 -2.84 -1.23
N PHE A 128 -1.83 -1.59 -1.55
CA PHE A 128 -0.72 -0.87 -0.91
C PHE A 128 -0.91 -0.71 0.61
N LEU A 129 -2.15 -0.57 1.08
CA LEU A 129 -2.49 -0.48 2.51
C LEU A 129 -2.68 -1.87 3.17
N GLY A 130 -2.40 -2.96 2.47
CA GLY A 130 -2.44 -4.33 3.00
C GLY A 130 -3.83 -4.99 2.95
N ARG A 131 -4.79 -4.43 2.20
CA ARG A 131 -6.11 -5.04 1.94
C ARG A 131 -6.16 -5.54 0.50
N THR A 132 -6.16 -6.86 0.34
CA THR A 132 -6.32 -7.52 -0.96
C THR A 132 -7.72 -8.10 -1.09
N TYR A 133 -8.20 -8.20 -2.33
CA TYR A 133 -9.49 -8.76 -2.72
C TYR A 133 -9.23 -9.75 -3.85
N ASP A 134 -10.08 -10.76 -3.99
CA ASP A 134 -9.96 -11.72 -5.08
C ASP A 134 -10.58 -11.18 -6.38
N ASN A 135 -10.22 -11.76 -7.52
CA ASN A 135 -10.78 -11.43 -8.82
C ASN A 135 -12.31 -11.61 -8.83
N PHE A 136 -12.83 -12.59 -8.10
CA PHE A 136 -14.28 -12.79 -7.94
C PHE A 136 -14.92 -11.61 -7.19
N ASP A 137 -14.31 -11.11 -6.11
CA ASP A 137 -14.80 -9.94 -5.37
C ASP A 137 -14.84 -8.69 -6.25
N HIS A 138 -13.84 -8.55 -7.13
CA HIS A 138 -13.79 -7.45 -8.09
C HIS A 138 -14.90 -7.52 -9.13
N ILE A 139 -15.17 -8.72 -9.66
CA ILE A 139 -16.24 -8.98 -10.63
C ILE A 139 -17.61 -8.72 -10.02
N ASP A 140 -17.85 -9.24 -8.80
CA ASP A 140 -19.08 -9.02 -8.05
C ASP A 140 -19.31 -7.54 -7.72
N LYS A 141 -18.23 -6.77 -7.57
CA LYS A 141 -18.30 -5.32 -7.35
C LYS A 141 -18.53 -4.53 -8.63
N LEU A 142 -17.90 -4.94 -9.72
CA LEU A 142 -17.86 -4.17 -10.96
C LEU A 142 -19.08 -4.41 -11.85
N LEU A 143 -19.63 -5.63 -11.87
CA LEU A 143 -20.84 -5.97 -12.64
C LEU A 143 -22.07 -5.11 -12.26
N PRO A 144 -22.41 -4.89 -10.98
CA PRO A 144 -23.53 -4.04 -10.60
C PRO A 144 -23.28 -2.54 -10.83
N SER A 145 -22.01 -2.13 -10.97
CA SER A 145 -21.61 -0.72 -11.12
C SER A 145 -21.77 -0.19 -12.54
N LEU A 146 -21.97 -1.08 -13.52
CA LEU A 146 -22.17 -0.77 -14.93
C LEU A 146 -23.61 -0.26 -15.20
N PRO A 147 -23.81 0.59 -16.23
CA PRO A 147 -25.09 1.22 -16.53
C PRO A 147 -26.24 0.24 -16.82
N ASP A 148 -25.92 -0.99 -17.24
CA ASP A 148 -26.89 -2.08 -17.44
C ASP A 148 -26.84 -3.13 -16.31
N GLY A 149 -26.43 -2.75 -15.10
CA GLY A 149 -26.22 -3.66 -13.95
C GLY A 149 -27.45 -4.50 -13.57
N THR A 150 -28.66 -4.05 -13.93
CA THR A 150 -29.89 -4.84 -13.85
C THR A 150 -29.90 -5.99 -14.87
N THR A 151 -29.65 -5.72 -16.16
CA THR A 151 -29.61 -6.73 -17.24
C THR A 151 -28.63 -7.86 -16.95
N TRP A 152 -27.45 -7.53 -16.38
CA TRP A 152 -26.44 -8.53 -16.02
C TRP A 152 -26.81 -9.36 -14.78
N ARG A 153 -27.51 -8.76 -13.80
CA ARG A 153 -28.03 -9.49 -12.64
C ARG A 153 -29.10 -10.50 -13.02
N TRP A 154 -29.92 -10.20 -14.04
CA TRP A 154 -30.87 -11.17 -14.62
C TRP A 154 -30.16 -12.33 -15.33
N LEU A 155 -28.99 -12.09 -15.94
CA LEU A 155 -28.23 -13.11 -16.65
C LEU A 155 -27.58 -14.16 -15.72
N MET A 156 -27.25 -13.80 -14.48
CA MET A 156 -26.75 -14.73 -13.45
C MET A 156 -27.85 -15.58 -12.78
N VAL A 157 -29.10 -15.11 -12.75
CA VAL A 157 -30.24 -15.81 -12.11
C VAL A 157 -30.95 -16.76 -13.07
N LEU A 158 -30.78 -16.58 -14.39
CA LEU A 158 -31.21 -17.56 -15.38
C LEU A 158 -30.39 -18.85 -15.20
N PRO A 159 -30.99 -20.05 -15.41
CA PRO A 159 -30.26 -21.32 -15.41
C PRO A 159 -29.39 -21.40 -16.68
N VAL A 160 -28.37 -20.53 -16.75
CA VAL A 160 -27.30 -20.60 -17.73
C VAL A 160 -26.19 -21.35 -17.02
N GLU A 161 -25.86 -22.52 -17.55
CA GLU A 161 -24.80 -23.37 -17.02
C GLU A 161 -23.53 -22.54 -16.72
N PRO A 162 -22.87 -22.73 -15.57
CA PRO A 162 -21.61 -22.05 -15.22
C PRO A 162 -20.51 -22.22 -16.28
N SER A 163 -20.63 -23.23 -17.14
CA SER A 163 -19.77 -23.45 -18.31
C SER A 163 -19.87 -22.36 -19.38
N LYS A 164 -20.97 -21.59 -19.41
CA LYS A 164 -21.26 -20.57 -20.44
C LYS A 164 -20.99 -19.14 -19.95
N THR A 165 -20.93 -18.87 -18.66
CA THR A 165 -20.52 -17.55 -18.11
C THR A 165 -19.07 -17.22 -18.45
N PHE A 166 -18.17 -18.22 -18.39
CA PHE A 166 -16.78 -18.08 -18.81
C PHE A 166 -16.64 -17.75 -20.30
N SER A 167 -17.54 -18.27 -21.14
CA SER A 167 -17.56 -17.99 -22.58
C SER A 167 -18.05 -16.58 -22.89
N LEU A 168 -18.94 -16.02 -22.08
CA LEU A 168 -19.40 -14.62 -22.19
C LEU A 168 -18.34 -13.63 -21.68
N MET A 169 -17.67 -13.94 -20.57
CA MET A 169 -16.54 -13.15 -20.04
C MET A 169 -15.36 -13.12 -21.02
N ARG A 170 -14.99 -14.28 -21.60
CA ARG A 170 -13.96 -14.36 -22.65
C ARG A 170 -14.38 -13.62 -23.93
N ARG A 171 -15.68 -13.47 -24.19
CA ARG A 171 -16.20 -12.73 -25.35
C ARG A 171 -16.11 -11.22 -25.11
N LEU A 172 -16.36 -10.76 -23.89
CA LEU A 172 -16.14 -9.37 -23.47
C LEU A 172 -14.65 -9.02 -23.46
N GLU A 173 -13.78 -9.89 -22.95
CA GLU A 173 -12.32 -9.72 -23.06
C GLU A 173 -11.88 -9.64 -24.53
N ASN A 174 -12.38 -10.53 -25.40
CA ASN A 174 -12.08 -10.49 -26.84
C ASN A 174 -12.65 -9.26 -27.55
N GLU A 175 -13.80 -8.73 -27.14
CA GLU A 175 -14.35 -7.47 -27.68
C GLU A 175 -13.54 -6.26 -27.24
N VAL A 176 -13.09 -6.24 -25.97
CA VAL A 176 -12.16 -5.23 -25.46
C VAL A 176 -10.82 -5.32 -26.22
N GLU A 177 -10.30 -6.52 -26.46
CA GLU A 177 -9.05 -6.71 -27.19
C GLU A 177 -9.19 -6.38 -28.69
N ASN A 178 -10.33 -6.71 -29.33
CA ASN A 178 -10.62 -6.35 -30.72
C ASN A 178 -10.84 -4.85 -30.91
N THR A 179 -11.47 -4.17 -29.95
CA THR A 179 -11.60 -2.71 -29.98
C THR A 179 -10.25 -2.03 -29.80
N LEU A 180 -9.38 -2.55 -28.93
CA LEU A 180 -7.98 -2.11 -28.81
C LEU A 180 -7.18 -2.33 -30.09
N LYS A 181 -7.30 -3.51 -30.73
CA LYS A 181 -6.64 -3.82 -32.02
C LYS A 181 -7.15 -2.94 -33.16
N LYS A 182 -8.47 -2.68 -33.24
CA LYS A 182 -9.05 -1.75 -34.23
C LYS A 182 -8.54 -0.32 -34.03
N LEU A 183 -8.40 0.13 -32.79
CA LEU A 183 -7.87 1.46 -32.47
C LEU A 183 -6.36 1.58 -32.77
N GLN A 184 -5.58 0.52 -32.53
CA GLN A 184 -4.16 0.47 -32.92
C GLN A 184 -3.98 0.44 -34.45
N TRP A 185 -4.79 -0.34 -35.15
CA TRP A 185 -4.83 -0.38 -36.61
C TRP A 185 -5.23 0.98 -37.21
N TRP A 186 -6.26 1.64 -36.66
CA TRP A 186 -6.67 2.98 -37.09
C TRP A 186 -5.57 4.03 -36.89
N ARG A 187 -4.81 3.96 -35.79
CA ARG A 187 -3.64 4.82 -35.55
C ARG A 187 -2.49 4.54 -36.51
N SER A 188 -2.27 3.29 -36.90
CA SER A 188 -1.23 2.92 -37.86
C SER A 188 -1.54 3.39 -39.28
N ILE A 189 -2.83 3.54 -39.65
CA ILE A 189 -3.26 4.11 -40.93
C ILE A 189 -3.11 5.64 -40.96
N GLN A 190 -3.40 6.31 -39.84
CA GLN A 190 -3.26 7.77 -39.73
C GLN A 190 -1.78 8.23 -39.65
N GLY A 191 -0.87 7.37 -39.19
CA GLY A 191 0.58 7.66 -39.13
C GLY A 191 1.35 7.43 -40.44
N GLY A 192 0.72 6.85 -41.47
CA GLY A 192 1.36 6.51 -42.74
C GLY A 192 1.18 7.51 -43.88
N SER A 193 0.44 8.61 -43.68
CA SER A 193 0.12 9.58 -44.74
C SER A 193 0.79 10.95 -44.57
N ALA A 194 1.99 11.01 -43.99
CA ALA A 194 2.74 12.25 -43.83
C ALA A 194 4.25 12.06 -44.07
N THR A 195 4.62 11.52 -45.24
CA THR A 195 5.90 11.87 -45.89
C THR A 195 5.68 11.93 -47.40
N SER A 196 5.29 13.10 -47.88
CA SER A 196 5.65 13.64 -49.20
C SER A 196 5.85 15.13 -49.03
#